data_AF-X0XYY9-F1
#
_entry.id   AF-X0XYY9-F1
#
_cell.length_a   1.000
_cell.length_b   1.000
_cell.length_c   1.000
_cell.angle_alpha   90.00
_cell.angle_beta   90.00
_cell.angle_gamma   90.00
#
_symmetry.space_group_name_H-M   'P 1'
#
loop_
_entity.id
_entity.type
_entity.pdbx_description
1 polymer ?
#
loop_
_entity_poly.entity_id
_entity_poly.type
_entity_poly.pdbx_seq_one_letter_code
_entity_poly.pdbx_strand_id
1 'polypeptide(L)'
;DDAKGIKAGDEVRRTNQVMDVPVGESLLGRVIDPVSRPLDNSGAIRTMERYPIERESPPIMDREPVYVPLQTGILVIDALVPIGRGQRELILGDRQTGKTAIAVDTILNQKDKDVICIYCAIGQKMSSIARVIAQLKKSGALEYTIVMVASGEDTPGLNYIAPYAATSIGEYFMERGKDVLIIYDDLTHHARTYRELSLLLRRPPAREAYPGDIFYIHSRLLERATHLKKEKGGGSLTALPIIE
;
A
#
# COMPACT_ATOMS: atom_id res chain seq x y z
N ASP A 1 -15.28 5.20 16.60
CA ASP A 1 -15.91 4.09 17.36
C ASP A 1 -17.09 3.48 16.59
N ASP A 2 -16.83 2.85 15.44
CA ASP A 2 -17.86 2.22 14.60
C ASP A 2 -18.42 0.91 15.19
N ALA A 3 -17.81 0.35 16.25
CA ALA A 3 -18.29 -0.85 16.94
C ALA A 3 -19.43 -0.59 17.95
N LYS A 4 -19.78 0.67 18.25
CA LYS A 4 -20.82 1.01 19.25
C LYS A 4 -22.24 0.59 18.83
N GLY A 5 -22.45 0.28 17.56
CA GLY A 5 -23.75 -0.12 17.03
C GLY A 5 -24.06 -1.61 17.10
N ILE A 6 -23.05 -2.48 17.29
CA ILE A 6 -23.19 -3.93 17.19
C ILE A 6 -23.50 -4.53 18.56
N LYS A 7 -24.54 -5.36 18.65
CA LYS A 7 -25.00 -6.01 19.88
C LYS A 7 -25.18 -7.52 19.68
N ALA A 8 -25.19 -8.25 20.80
CA ALA A 8 -25.48 -9.68 20.79
C ALA A 8 -26.91 -9.92 20.26
N GLY A 9 -27.02 -10.76 19.22
CA GLY A 9 -28.29 -11.06 18.56
C GLY A 9 -28.58 -10.27 17.29
N ASP A 10 -27.70 -9.33 16.90
CA ASP A 10 -27.86 -8.59 15.64
C ASP A 10 -27.78 -9.53 14.42
N GLU A 11 -28.62 -9.27 13.42
CA GLU A 11 -28.66 -10.02 12.17
C GLU A 11 -27.43 -9.70 11.31
N VAL A 12 -26.71 -10.73 10.84
CA VAL A 12 -25.61 -10.60 9.89
C VAL A 12 -26.00 -11.24 8.57
N ARG A 13 -25.85 -10.50 7.47
CA ARG A 13 -26.13 -11.00 6.11
C ARG A 13 -24.84 -11.15 5.33
N ARG A 14 -24.75 -12.23 4.55
CA ARG A 14 -23.64 -12.43 3.62
C ARG A 14 -23.74 -11.41 2.49
N THR A 15 -22.62 -10.75 2.19
CA THR A 15 -22.50 -9.93 0.97
C THR A 15 -22.34 -10.79 -0.29
N ASN A 16 -21.97 -12.07 -0.12
CA ASN A 16 -21.59 -13.01 -1.20
C ASN A 16 -20.48 -12.48 -2.12
N GLN A 17 -19.68 -11.56 -1.59
CA GLN A 17 -18.53 -10.98 -2.24
C GLN A 17 -17.32 -11.21 -1.35
N VAL A 18 -16.20 -11.58 -1.96
CA VAL A 18 -14.90 -11.52 -1.29
C VAL A 18 -14.52 -10.07 -1.04
N MET A 19 -13.64 -9.82 -0.07
CA MET A 19 -13.18 -8.47 0.19
C MET A 19 -12.44 -7.93 -1.04
N ASP A 20 -12.91 -6.81 -1.58
CA ASP A 20 -12.41 -6.19 -2.79
C ASP A 20 -12.28 -4.67 -2.63
N VAL A 21 -11.58 -4.06 -3.58
CA VAL A 21 -11.35 -2.61 -3.64
C VAL A 21 -11.68 -2.12 -5.05
N PRO A 22 -12.38 -0.97 -5.21
CA PRO A 22 -12.46 -0.30 -6.50
C PRO A 22 -11.06 0.01 -7.02
N VAL A 23 -10.88 -0.14 -8.32
CA VAL A 23 -9.62 0.16 -9.02
C VAL A 23 -9.90 1.08 -10.21
N GLY A 24 -8.89 1.81 -10.69
CA GLY A 24 -9.07 2.70 -11.83
C GLY A 24 -8.36 4.05 -11.72
N GLU A 25 -8.26 4.72 -12.86
CA GLU A 25 -7.68 6.06 -12.97
C GLU A 25 -8.42 7.11 -12.14
N SER A 26 -9.71 6.89 -11.83
CA SER A 26 -10.51 7.78 -10.97
C SER A 26 -9.97 7.91 -9.54
N LEU A 27 -9.03 7.04 -9.13
CA LEU A 27 -8.37 7.07 -7.84
C LEU A 27 -7.15 8.00 -7.80
N LEU A 28 -6.61 8.38 -8.97
CA LEU A 28 -5.47 9.30 -9.04
C LEU A 28 -5.82 10.64 -8.40
N GLY A 29 -4.93 11.14 -7.53
CA GLY A 29 -5.16 12.37 -6.77
C GLY A 29 -6.14 12.25 -5.62
N ARG A 30 -6.61 11.04 -5.30
CA ARG A 30 -7.58 10.81 -4.23
C ARG A 30 -6.91 10.39 -2.93
N VAL A 31 -7.51 10.81 -1.82
CA VAL A 31 -7.23 10.28 -0.48
C VAL A 31 -8.39 9.38 -0.08
N ILE A 32 -8.11 8.11 0.18
CA ILE A 32 -9.13 7.08 0.40
C ILE A 32 -8.77 6.21 1.61
N ASP A 33 -9.76 5.57 2.21
CA ASP A 33 -9.53 4.51 3.18
C ASP A 33 -9.48 3.11 2.50
N PRO A 34 -9.15 2.03 3.23
CA PRO A 34 -9.02 0.69 2.65
C PRO A 34 -10.33 0.06 2.12
N VAL A 35 -11.48 0.59 2.53
CA VAL A 35 -12.81 0.21 1.98
C VAL A 35 -13.28 1.21 0.91
N SER A 36 -12.38 2.10 0.48
CA SER A 36 -12.55 3.10 -0.58
C SER A 36 -13.61 4.14 -0.34
N ARG A 37 -13.80 4.53 0.92
CA ARG A 37 -14.47 5.77 1.27
C ARG A 37 -13.50 6.93 1.02
N PRO A 38 -13.89 7.96 0.26
CA PRO A 38 -13.05 9.13 0.04
C PRO A 38 -12.93 9.96 1.32
N LEU A 39 -11.71 10.41 1.64
CA LEU A 39 -11.35 11.21 2.81
C LEU A 39 -10.98 12.67 2.45
N ASP A 40 -11.05 13.01 1.15
CA ASP A 40 -10.58 14.28 0.59
C ASP A 40 -11.67 15.32 0.30
N ASN A 41 -12.94 15.01 0.58
CA ASN A 41 -14.11 15.82 0.22
C ASN A 41 -14.25 16.09 -1.30
N SER A 42 -13.56 15.35 -2.16
CA SER A 42 -13.60 15.51 -3.63
C SER A 42 -14.75 14.74 -4.30
N GLY A 43 -15.81 14.44 -3.54
CA GLY A 43 -16.97 13.68 -4.01
C GLY A 43 -16.75 12.17 -4.11
N ALA A 44 -17.76 11.45 -4.61
CA ALA A 44 -17.73 9.99 -4.71
C ALA A 44 -16.75 9.50 -5.78
N ILE A 45 -16.11 8.36 -5.53
CA ILE A 45 -15.28 7.66 -6.51
C ILE A 45 -16.20 6.89 -7.45
N ARG A 46 -16.09 7.16 -8.76
CA ARG A 46 -16.89 6.49 -9.78
C ARG A 46 -15.98 5.57 -10.58
N THR A 47 -16.00 4.29 -10.24
CA THR A 47 -15.36 3.23 -11.04
C THR A 47 -16.26 2.01 -11.12
N MET A 48 -16.14 1.29 -12.23
CA MET A 48 -16.90 0.08 -12.54
C MET A 48 -16.15 -1.19 -12.18
N GLU A 49 -14.83 -1.12 -12.01
CA GLU A 49 -13.95 -2.27 -11.85
C GLU A 49 -13.49 -2.39 -10.39
N ARG A 50 -13.45 -3.63 -9.89
CA ARG A 50 -13.06 -3.95 -8.52
C ARG A 50 -12.14 -5.17 -8.53
N TYR A 51 -11.05 -5.09 -7.78
CA TYR A 51 -10.13 -6.20 -7.61
C TYR A 51 -10.23 -6.76 -6.19
N PRO A 52 -10.22 -8.10 -6.01
CA PRO A 52 -10.04 -8.69 -4.69
C PRO A 52 -8.78 -8.14 -4.02
N ILE A 53 -8.82 -7.87 -2.71
CA ILE A 53 -7.63 -7.37 -2.02
C ILE A 53 -6.56 -8.47 -1.84
N GLU A 54 -7.02 -9.72 -1.78
CA GLU A 54 -6.19 -10.92 -1.69
C GLU A 54 -6.08 -11.54 -3.08
N ARG A 55 -4.89 -11.47 -3.67
CA ARG A 55 -4.57 -11.98 -5.00
C ARG A 55 -3.26 -12.74 -4.93
N GLU A 56 -3.14 -13.76 -5.77
CA GLU A 56 -1.89 -14.49 -5.92
C GLU A 56 -0.83 -13.60 -6.57
N SER A 57 0.43 -13.78 -6.18
CA SER A 57 1.53 -13.08 -6.82
C SER A 57 1.75 -13.62 -8.25
N PRO A 58 2.26 -12.78 -9.18
CA PRO A 58 2.58 -13.25 -10.53
C PRO A 58 3.58 -14.42 -10.50
N PRO A 59 3.34 -15.52 -11.23
CA PRO A 59 4.27 -16.63 -11.34
C PRO A 59 5.62 -16.21 -11.91
N ILE A 60 6.71 -16.91 -11.58
CA ILE A 60 8.06 -16.60 -12.08
C ILE A 60 8.11 -16.50 -13.61
N MET A 61 7.38 -17.36 -14.32
CA MET A 61 7.34 -17.39 -15.78
C MET A 61 6.70 -16.15 -16.41
N ASP A 62 5.91 -15.41 -15.64
CA ASP A 62 5.22 -14.19 -16.06
C ASP A 62 6.03 -12.91 -15.74
N ARG A 63 7.19 -13.06 -15.07
CA ARG A 63 8.08 -11.96 -14.66
C ARG A 63 9.19 -11.71 -15.68
N GLU A 64 9.57 -10.45 -15.80
CA GLU A 64 10.74 -9.98 -16.54
C GLU A 64 11.82 -9.53 -15.53
N PRO A 65 13.13 -9.65 -15.82
CA PRO A 65 14.17 -9.09 -14.96
C PRO A 65 13.99 -7.59 -14.74
N VAL A 66 14.45 -7.11 -13.59
CA VAL A 66 14.48 -5.69 -13.28
C VAL A 66 15.73 -5.07 -13.90
N TYR A 67 15.56 -4.27 -14.95
CA TYR A 67 16.66 -3.59 -15.66
C TYR A 67 16.38 -2.10 -15.93
N VAL A 68 15.18 -1.61 -15.63
CA VAL A 68 14.82 -0.19 -15.79
C VAL A 68 14.97 0.49 -14.44
N PRO A 69 15.73 1.60 -14.32
CA PRO A 69 15.91 2.28 -13.03
C PRO A 69 14.64 3.03 -12.60
N LEU A 70 14.38 3.03 -11.29
CA LEU A 70 13.47 3.94 -10.61
C LEU A 70 14.31 4.94 -9.81
N GLN A 71 14.45 6.13 -10.37
CA GLN A 71 15.30 7.18 -9.79
C GLN A 71 14.63 7.78 -8.56
N THR A 72 15.28 7.73 -7.41
CA THR A 72 14.80 8.34 -6.16
C THR A 72 15.07 9.84 -6.10
N GLY A 73 16.10 10.32 -6.80
CA GLY A 73 16.54 11.70 -6.74
C GLY A 73 17.51 11.95 -5.57
N ILE A 74 17.81 10.92 -4.79
CA ILE A 74 18.76 10.95 -3.68
C ILE A 74 20.04 10.31 -4.19
N LEU A 75 21.07 11.14 -4.42
CA LEU A 75 22.33 10.74 -5.04
C LEU A 75 22.95 9.48 -4.41
N VAL A 76 22.95 9.39 -3.08
CA VAL A 76 23.54 8.26 -2.36
C VAL A 76 22.78 6.96 -2.64
N ILE A 77 21.44 7.02 -2.72
CA ILE A 77 20.62 5.84 -3.03
C ILE A 77 20.83 5.46 -4.49
N ASP A 78 20.64 6.41 -5.41
CA ASP A 78 20.71 6.14 -6.85
C ASP A 78 22.11 5.67 -7.30
N ALA A 79 23.18 6.03 -6.57
CA ALA A 79 24.55 5.61 -6.86
C ALA A 79 24.98 4.30 -6.17
N LEU A 80 24.60 4.08 -4.90
CA LEU A 80 25.12 2.96 -4.10
C LEU A 80 24.12 1.81 -3.95
N VAL A 81 22.82 2.11 -3.94
CA VAL A 81 21.73 1.14 -3.75
C VAL A 81 20.64 1.44 -4.78
N PRO A 82 20.92 1.28 -6.09
CA PRO A 82 19.98 1.65 -7.14
C PRO A 82 18.71 0.81 -7.05
N ILE A 83 17.57 1.48 -7.16
CA ILE A 83 16.25 0.85 -7.15
C ILE A 83 15.78 0.71 -8.60
N GLY A 84 15.32 -0.47 -8.99
CA GLY A 84 14.74 -0.73 -10.30
C GLY A 84 13.22 -0.86 -10.29
N ARG A 85 12.60 -0.63 -11.45
CA ARG A 85 11.16 -0.80 -11.68
C ARG A 85 10.76 -2.26 -11.51
N GLY A 86 9.89 -2.55 -10.55
CA GLY A 86 9.50 -3.90 -10.15
C GLY A 86 10.31 -4.50 -8.99
N GLN A 87 11.27 -3.76 -8.43
CA GLN A 87 12.04 -4.16 -7.25
C GLN A 87 11.24 -3.97 -5.95
N ARG A 88 11.66 -4.67 -4.91
CA ARG A 88 11.19 -4.46 -3.54
C ARG A 88 12.39 -4.05 -2.70
N GLU A 89 12.42 -2.80 -2.24
CA GLU A 89 13.56 -2.24 -1.52
C GLU A 89 13.12 -1.73 -0.14
N LEU A 90 13.66 -2.33 0.92
CA LEU A 90 13.27 -2.05 2.29
C LEU A 90 13.92 -0.75 2.80
N ILE A 91 13.12 0.16 3.33
CA ILE A 91 13.60 1.32 4.10
C ILE A 91 13.50 0.98 5.59
N LEU A 92 14.63 0.62 6.19
CA LEU A 92 14.75 0.27 7.60
C LEU A 92 15.47 1.38 8.37
N GLY A 93 15.01 1.65 9.59
CA GLY A 93 15.73 2.52 10.52
C GLY A 93 14.89 2.87 11.74
N ASP A 94 15.53 3.47 12.74
CA ASP A 94 14.85 3.87 13.97
C ASP A 94 13.81 4.97 13.74
N ARG A 95 13.04 5.26 14.78
CA ARG A 95 12.09 6.38 14.78
C ARG A 95 12.81 7.70 14.49
N GLN A 96 12.18 8.58 13.69
CA GLN A 96 12.70 9.91 13.33
C GLN A 96 14.03 9.94 12.57
N THR A 97 14.39 8.87 11.85
CA THR A 97 15.61 8.80 11.01
C THR A 97 15.42 9.27 9.56
N GLY A 98 14.24 9.79 9.19
CA GLY A 98 13.98 10.31 7.84
C GLY A 98 13.40 9.32 6.83
N LYS A 99 12.96 8.12 7.27
CA LYS A 99 12.39 7.07 6.39
C LYS A 99 11.25 7.58 5.48
N THR A 100 10.25 8.24 6.07
CA THR A 100 9.13 8.82 5.31
C THR A 100 9.60 9.94 4.37
N ALA A 101 10.63 10.70 4.74
CA ALA A 101 11.17 11.75 3.88
C ALA A 101 11.79 11.16 2.60
N ILE A 102 12.57 10.08 2.73
CA ILE A 102 13.12 9.34 1.58
C ILE A 102 11.99 8.86 0.65
N ALA A 103 10.94 8.26 1.21
CA ALA A 103 9.81 7.76 0.43
C ALA A 103 9.03 8.90 -0.26
N VAL A 104 8.75 10.01 0.43
CA VAL A 104 8.04 11.15 -0.14
C VAL A 104 8.88 11.82 -1.22
N ASP A 105 10.17 12.05 -0.98
CA ASP A 105 11.08 12.64 -1.98
C ASP A 105 11.19 11.75 -3.22
N THR A 106 11.17 10.43 -3.04
CA THR A 106 11.08 9.47 -4.15
C THR A 106 9.80 9.67 -4.97
N ILE A 107 8.63 9.83 -4.32
CA ILE A 107 7.37 10.15 -5.03
C ILE A 107 7.47 11.48 -5.77
N LEU A 108 8.02 12.53 -5.13
CA LEU A 108 8.18 13.85 -5.76
C LEU A 108 9.07 13.77 -7.01
N ASN A 109 10.11 12.94 -6.96
CA ASN A 109 11.02 12.73 -8.08
C ASN A 109 10.39 11.92 -9.22
N GLN A 110 9.18 11.35 -9.07
CA GLN A 110 8.47 10.66 -10.15
C GLN A 110 7.71 11.60 -11.09
N LYS A 111 7.71 12.91 -10.81
CA LYS A 111 7.12 13.91 -11.71
C LYS A 111 7.71 13.77 -13.12
N ASP A 112 6.82 13.75 -14.11
CA ASP A 112 7.15 13.62 -15.54
C ASP A 112 7.82 12.29 -15.95
N LYS A 113 7.77 11.24 -15.11
CA LYS A 113 8.37 9.91 -15.39
C LYS A 113 7.38 8.81 -15.79
N ASP A 114 6.10 9.16 -15.94
CA ASP A 114 4.97 8.23 -16.19
C ASP A 114 4.93 7.06 -15.17
N VAL A 115 5.21 7.38 -13.89
CA VAL A 115 5.11 6.43 -12.78
C VAL A 115 3.95 6.85 -11.88
N ILE A 116 3.02 5.94 -11.66
CA ILE A 116 1.90 6.12 -10.74
C ILE A 116 2.36 5.82 -9.33
N CYS A 117 2.05 6.69 -8.38
CA CYS A 117 2.48 6.53 -7.00
C CYS A 117 1.30 6.13 -6.10
N ILE A 118 1.58 5.29 -5.11
CA ILE A 118 0.62 4.91 -4.06
C ILE A 118 1.33 5.09 -2.72
N TYR A 119 0.80 5.96 -1.86
CA TYR A 119 1.28 6.12 -0.49
C TYR A 119 0.27 5.50 0.46
N CYS A 120 0.62 4.36 1.05
CA CYS A 120 -0.21 3.61 1.99
C CYS A 120 0.24 3.88 3.42
N ALA A 121 -0.48 4.73 4.15
CA ALA A 121 -0.26 4.99 5.57
C ALA A 121 -1.04 3.97 6.43
N ILE A 122 -0.34 3.30 7.35
CA ILE A 122 -0.87 2.21 8.17
C ILE A 122 -0.56 2.51 9.64
N GLY A 123 -1.59 2.64 10.47
CA GLY A 123 -1.45 2.94 11.90
C GLY A 123 -0.81 4.29 12.23
N GLN A 124 -0.62 5.16 11.23
CA GLN A 124 0.03 6.46 11.42
C GLN A 124 -0.91 7.48 12.07
N LYS A 125 -0.32 8.51 12.69
CA LYS A 125 -1.09 9.65 13.20
C LYS A 125 -1.66 10.47 12.05
N MET A 126 -2.94 10.84 12.13
CA MET A 126 -3.60 11.67 11.12
C MET A 126 -2.87 12.98 10.84
N SER A 127 -2.26 13.59 11.86
CA SER A 127 -1.47 14.82 11.68
C SER A 127 -0.18 14.61 10.87
N SER A 128 0.45 13.44 10.97
CA SER A 128 1.61 13.09 10.13
C SER A 128 1.18 12.86 8.69
N ILE A 129 0.09 12.11 8.49
CA ILE A 129 -0.48 11.82 7.17
C ILE A 129 -0.90 13.13 6.46
N ALA A 130 -1.56 14.04 7.18
CA ALA A 130 -1.96 15.34 6.64
C ALA A 130 -0.77 16.19 6.16
N ARG A 131 0.39 16.10 6.84
CA ARG A 131 1.62 16.79 6.40
C ARG A 131 2.14 16.21 5.09
N VAL A 132 2.12 14.89 4.93
CA VAL A 132 2.52 14.22 3.68
C VAL A 132 1.58 14.63 2.55
N ILE A 133 0.26 14.55 2.75
CA ILE A 133 -0.73 14.97 1.75
C ILE A 133 -0.52 16.45 1.35
N ALA A 134 -0.30 17.33 2.33
CA ALA A 134 -0.03 18.74 2.06
C ALA A 134 1.25 18.95 1.24
N GLN A 135 2.31 18.20 1.53
CA GLN A 135 3.55 18.24 0.75
C GLN A 135 3.35 17.74 -0.68
N LEU A 136 2.67 16.60 -0.87
CA LEU A 136 2.34 16.08 -2.19
C LEU A 136 1.51 17.07 -3.00
N LYS A 137 0.50 17.69 -2.38
CA LYS A 137 -0.34 18.71 -3.02
C LYS A 137 0.45 19.95 -3.40
N LYS A 138 1.30 20.47 -2.49
CA LYS A 138 2.13 21.65 -2.73
C LYS A 138 3.11 21.45 -3.90
N SER A 139 3.64 20.25 -4.05
CA SER A 139 4.59 19.91 -5.12
C SER A 139 3.93 19.50 -6.44
N GLY A 140 2.59 19.43 -6.50
CA GLY A 140 1.84 18.90 -7.65
C GLY A 140 1.95 17.38 -7.82
N ALA A 141 2.54 16.68 -6.85
CA ALA A 141 2.75 15.24 -6.90
C ALA A 141 1.48 14.44 -6.59
N LEU A 142 0.48 15.07 -5.97
CA LEU A 142 -0.78 14.42 -5.67
C LEU A 142 -1.49 13.96 -6.95
N GLU A 143 -1.36 14.68 -8.08
CA GLU A 143 -2.06 14.36 -9.34
C GLU A 143 -1.80 12.94 -9.88
N TYR A 144 -0.60 12.40 -9.65
CA TYR A 144 -0.22 11.04 -10.01
C TYR A 144 -0.10 10.10 -8.80
N THR A 145 -0.56 10.54 -7.62
CA THR A 145 -0.46 9.76 -6.38
C THR A 145 -1.84 9.42 -5.82
N ILE A 146 -2.02 8.17 -5.41
CA ILE A 146 -3.16 7.69 -4.64
C ILE A 146 -2.72 7.57 -3.18
N VAL A 147 -3.45 8.19 -2.26
CA VAL A 147 -3.13 8.13 -0.83
C VAL A 147 -4.14 7.22 -0.13
N MET A 148 -3.67 6.06 0.34
CA MET A 148 -4.47 5.18 1.18
C MET A 148 -4.17 5.44 2.65
N VAL A 149 -5.22 5.64 3.45
CA VAL A 149 -5.10 5.98 4.87
C VAL A 149 -5.86 4.99 5.73
N ALA A 150 -5.11 4.27 6.57
CA ALA A 150 -5.62 3.61 7.76
C ALA A 150 -4.84 4.17 8.96
N SER A 151 -5.52 4.96 9.78
CA SER A 151 -4.93 5.67 10.91
C SER A 151 -4.81 4.77 12.14
N GLY A 152 -4.00 5.20 13.12
CA GLY A 152 -3.90 4.50 14.41
C GLY A 152 -5.18 4.50 15.25
N GLU A 153 -6.19 5.30 14.88
CA GLU A 153 -7.50 5.35 15.53
C GLU A 153 -8.54 4.44 14.84
N ASP A 154 -8.22 3.93 13.65
CA ASP A 154 -9.08 3.04 12.90
C ASP A 154 -9.07 1.62 13.47
N THR A 155 -10.13 0.86 13.18
CA THR A 155 -10.23 -0.53 13.63
C THR A 155 -9.06 -1.39 13.10
N PRO A 156 -8.61 -2.39 13.87
CA PRO A 156 -7.53 -3.28 13.43
C PRO A 156 -7.82 -3.96 12.08
N GLY A 157 -9.09 -4.23 11.77
CA GLY A 157 -9.50 -4.77 10.48
C GLY A 157 -9.10 -3.87 9.31
N LEU A 158 -9.34 -2.56 9.40
CA LEU A 158 -8.98 -1.59 8.35
C LEU A 158 -7.46 -1.48 8.19
N ASN A 159 -6.73 -1.35 9.31
CA ASN A 159 -5.27 -1.29 9.30
C ASN A 159 -4.64 -2.54 8.67
N TYR A 160 -5.23 -3.72 8.87
CA TYR A 160 -4.76 -4.98 8.29
C TYR A 160 -4.97 -5.06 6.77
N ILE A 161 -6.12 -4.62 6.26
CA ILE A 161 -6.41 -4.74 4.82
C ILE A 161 -5.76 -3.64 3.98
N ALA A 162 -5.33 -2.53 4.59
CA ALA A 162 -4.76 -1.37 3.91
C ALA A 162 -3.65 -1.70 2.89
N PRO A 163 -2.54 -2.37 3.27
CA PRO A 163 -1.50 -2.66 2.30
C PRO A 163 -1.99 -3.53 1.14
N TYR A 164 -2.85 -4.52 1.39
CA TYR A 164 -3.40 -5.40 0.35
C TYR A 164 -4.32 -4.67 -0.63
N ALA A 165 -5.16 -3.75 -0.11
CA ALA A 165 -6.01 -2.91 -0.94
C ALA A 165 -5.16 -1.98 -1.81
N ALA A 166 -4.14 -1.34 -1.23
CA ALA A 166 -3.20 -0.49 -1.96
C ALA A 166 -2.44 -1.26 -3.05
N THR A 167 -1.97 -2.48 -2.77
CA THR A 167 -1.31 -3.34 -3.77
C THR A 167 -2.25 -3.69 -4.91
N SER A 168 -3.52 -3.98 -4.63
CA SER A 168 -4.51 -4.34 -5.67
C SER A 168 -4.81 -3.18 -6.61
N ILE A 169 -4.82 -1.95 -6.08
CA ILE A 169 -4.88 -0.72 -6.90
C ILE A 169 -3.63 -0.58 -7.77
N GLY A 170 -2.44 -0.87 -7.23
CA GLY A 170 -1.19 -0.84 -8.01
C GLY A 170 -1.17 -1.89 -9.12
N GLU A 171 -1.64 -3.11 -8.84
CA GLU A 171 -1.71 -4.19 -9.83
C GLU A 171 -2.61 -3.84 -11.02
N TYR A 172 -3.72 -3.12 -10.80
CA TYR A 172 -4.58 -2.65 -11.89
C TYR A 172 -3.80 -1.86 -12.95
N PHE A 173 -2.89 -0.99 -12.52
CA PHE A 173 -2.05 -0.19 -13.42
C PHE A 173 -0.90 -1.02 -14.00
N MET A 174 -0.26 -1.87 -13.19
CA MET A 174 0.81 -2.78 -13.63
C MET A 174 0.35 -3.70 -14.77
N GLU A 175 -0.84 -4.30 -14.64
CA GLU A 175 -1.44 -5.19 -15.65
C GLU A 175 -1.80 -4.44 -16.95
N ARG A 176 -1.92 -3.11 -16.90
CA ARG A 176 -2.18 -2.22 -18.04
C ARG A 176 -0.91 -1.60 -18.62
N GLY A 177 0.25 -2.12 -18.24
CA GLY A 177 1.54 -1.69 -18.78
C GLY A 177 2.08 -0.39 -18.17
N LYS A 178 1.52 0.05 -17.05
CA LYS A 178 2.03 1.22 -16.31
C LYS A 178 3.05 0.81 -15.26
N ASP A 179 3.97 1.72 -14.98
CA ASP A 179 4.91 1.59 -13.89
C ASP A 179 4.34 2.23 -12.62
N VAL A 180 4.46 1.52 -11.51
CA VAL A 180 3.87 1.90 -10.24
C VAL A 180 4.93 1.88 -9.15
N LEU A 181 4.88 2.88 -8.27
CA LEU A 181 5.63 2.94 -7.03
C LEU A 181 4.64 2.88 -5.86
N ILE A 182 4.77 1.90 -4.98
CA ILE A 182 3.98 1.78 -3.76
C ILE A 182 4.85 1.90 -2.51
N ILE A 183 4.45 2.77 -1.59
CA ILE A 183 5.07 2.95 -0.28
C ILE A 183 4.14 2.36 0.78
N TYR A 184 4.69 1.56 1.70
CA TYR A 184 3.96 1.08 2.88
C TYR A 184 4.57 1.73 4.14
N ASP A 185 3.86 2.68 4.75
CA ASP A 185 4.31 3.49 5.90
C ASP A 185 3.38 3.26 7.12
N ASP A 186 3.58 2.24 7.96
CA ASP A 186 4.69 1.28 7.89
C ASP A 186 4.23 -0.17 8.15
N LEU A 187 5.06 -1.13 7.76
CA LEU A 187 4.75 -2.55 7.93
C LEU A 187 4.95 -3.04 9.38
N THR A 188 5.59 -2.25 10.25
CA THR A 188 5.69 -2.52 11.69
C THR A 188 4.31 -2.36 12.34
N HIS A 189 3.57 -1.29 12.03
CA HIS A 189 2.19 -1.07 12.49
C HIS A 189 1.24 -2.12 11.89
N HIS A 190 1.44 -2.50 10.62
CA HIS A 190 0.69 -3.61 10.01
C HIS A 190 0.89 -4.92 10.79
N ALA A 191 2.14 -5.27 11.13
CA ALA A 191 2.44 -6.46 11.92
C ALA A 191 1.80 -6.40 13.32
N ARG A 192 1.91 -5.27 14.01
CA ARG A 192 1.27 -5.05 15.33
C ARG A 192 -0.24 -5.23 15.26
N THR A 193 -0.87 -4.74 14.20
CA THR A 193 -2.30 -4.92 13.93
C THR A 193 -2.66 -6.39 13.74
N TYR A 194 -1.86 -7.13 12.97
CA TYR A 194 -2.09 -8.56 12.77
C TYR A 194 -1.94 -9.36 14.06
N ARG A 195 -0.99 -8.97 14.91
CA ARG A 195 -0.84 -9.52 16.27
C ARG A 195 -2.09 -9.27 17.11
N GLU A 196 -2.59 -8.04 17.15
CA GLU A 196 -3.80 -7.68 17.90
C GLU A 196 -5.01 -8.50 17.45
N LEU A 197 -5.25 -8.56 16.14
CA LEU A 197 -6.32 -9.39 15.56
C LEU A 197 -6.18 -10.86 15.95
N SER A 198 -4.97 -11.41 15.89
CA SER A 198 -4.71 -12.81 16.23
C SER A 198 -5.00 -13.12 17.70
N LEU A 199 -4.63 -12.20 18.60
CA LEU A 199 -4.90 -12.34 20.03
C LEU A 199 -6.40 -12.22 20.35
N LEU A 200 -7.11 -11.29 19.71
CA LEU A 200 -8.58 -11.16 19.83
C LEU A 200 -9.30 -12.42 19.35
N LEU A 201 -8.78 -13.05 18.29
CA LEU A 201 -9.26 -14.34 17.77
C LEU A 201 -8.77 -15.55 18.59
N ARG A 202 -8.03 -15.32 19.69
CA ARG A 202 -7.47 -16.37 20.56
C ARG A 202 -6.60 -17.37 19.81
N ARG A 203 -5.91 -16.94 18.76
CA ARG A 203 -4.90 -17.76 18.07
C ARG A 203 -3.68 -17.91 18.98
N PRO A 204 -3.02 -19.08 18.98
CA PRO A 204 -1.84 -19.30 19.80
C PRO A 204 -0.70 -18.37 19.35
N PRO A 205 -0.14 -17.54 20.26
CA PRO A 205 0.98 -16.67 19.95
C PRO A 205 2.32 -17.40 19.98
N ALA A 206 3.33 -16.81 19.34
CA ALA A 206 4.73 -17.22 19.38
C ALA A 206 5.61 -16.07 19.94
N ARG A 207 6.76 -15.80 19.31
CA ARG A 207 7.70 -14.75 19.73
C ARG A 207 7.05 -13.37 19.72
N GLU A 208 7.25 -12.59 20.78
CA GLU A 208 6.67 -11.25 20.97
C GLU A 208 5.14 -11.17 20.76
N ALA A 209 4.48 -12.30 21.03
CA ALA A 209 3.07 -12.54 20.81
C ALA A 209 2.58 -12.53 19.35
N TYR A 210 3.46 -12.47 18.36
CA TYR A 210 3.08 -12.61 16.95
C TYR A 210 2.61 -14.04 16.64
N PRO A 211 1.65 -14.22 15.70
CA PRO A 211 1.26 -15.53 15.22
C PRO A 211 2.37 -16.17 14.38
N GLY A 212 2.35 -17.49 14.23
CA GLY A 212 3.39 -18.25 13.52
C GLY A 212 3.51 -17.94 12.02
N ASP A 213 2.49 -17.33 11.42
CA ASP A 213 2.41 -16.97 10.01
C ASP A 213 2.70 -15.47 9.75
N ILE A 214 3.29 -14.75 10.71
CA ILE A 214 3.64 -13.32 10.55
C ILE A 214 4.56 -13.06 9.35
N PHE A 215 5.49 -13.97 9.05
CA PHE A 215 6.32 -13.86 7.85
C PHE A 215 5.49 -14.00 6.57
N TYR A 216 4.52 -14.92 6.57
CA TYR A 216 3.74 -15.23 5.40
C TYR A 216 2.94 -14.01 4.93
N ILE A 217 2.37 -13.23 5.85
CA ILE A 217 1.53 -12.07 5.50
C ILE A 217 2.31 -10.99 4.73
N HIS A 218 3.57 -10.74 5.06
CA HIS A 218 4.40 -9.77 4.32
C HIS A 218 5.02 -10.40 3.07
N SER A 219 5.37 -11.69 3.10
CA SER A 219 5.91 -12.39 1.93
C SER A 219 4.91 -12.39 0.77
N ARG A 220 3.64 -12.77 1.02
CA ARG A 220 2.60 -12.80 -0.01
C ARG A 220 2.20 -11.40 -0.49
N LEU A 221 2.30 -10.40 0.39
CA LEU A 221 2.08 -9.00 0.03
C LEU A 221 3.18 -8.49 -0.92
N LEU A 222 4.44 -8.66 -0.53
CA LEU A 222 5.57 -8.09 -1.27
C LEU A 222 5.88 -8.87 -2.55
N GLU A 223 5.60 -10.17 -2.62
CA GLU A 223 5.77 -10.97 -3.85
C GLU A 223 4.83 -10.55 -5.00
N ARG A 224 3.78 -9.77 -4.71
CA ARG A 224 2.89 -9.20 -5.73
C ARG A 224 3.54 -8.03 -6.50
N ALA A 225 4.54 -7.38 -5.91
CA ALA A 225 5.33 -6.33 -6.54
C ALA A 225 6.40 -6.95 -7.44
N THR A 226 6.28 -6.75 -8.76
CA THR A 226 7.19 -7.33 -9.75
C THR A 226 7.22 -6.52 -11.05
N HIS A 227 8.03 -6.96 -12.02
CA HIS A 227 8.03 -6.46 -13.40
C HIS A 227 7.44 -7.56 -14.29
N LEU A 228 6.32 -7.28 -14.96
CA LEU A 228 5.65 -8.25 -15.82
C LEU A 228 6.31 -8.31 -17.20
N LYS A 229 6.27 -9.48 -17.82
CA LYS A 229 6.59 -9.61 -19.24
C LYS A 229 5.61 -8.82 -20.11
N LYS A 230 6.05 -8.44 -21.31
CA LYS A 230 5.24 -7.69 -22.28
C LYS A 230 3.93 -8.41 -22.63
N GLU A 231 3.93 -9.74 -22.73
CA GLU A 231 2.74 -10.53 -23.03
C GLU A 231 1.70 -10.54 -21.89
N LYS A 232 2.11 -10.10 -20.68
CA LYS A 232 1.28 -10.01 -19.47
C LYS A 232 0.91 -8.57 -19.10
N GLY A 233 1.19 -7.62 -19.99
CA GLY A 233 0.93 -6.19 -19.79
C GLY A 233 2.20 -5.34 -19.79
N GLY A 234 3.34 -5.91 -19.34
CA GLY A 234 4.65 -5.25 -19.41
C GLY A 234 4.89 -4.15 -18.38
N GLY A 235 3.96 -3.90 -17.45
CA GLY A 235 4.11 -2.89 -16.41
C GLY A 235 4.91 -3.41 -15.23
N SER A 236 5.20 -2.51 -14.28
CA SER A 236 5.92 -2.86 -13.06
C SER A 236 5.24 -2.30 -11.81
N LEU A 237 5.43 -2.98 -10.69
CA LEU A 237 5.06 -2.52 -9.36
C LEU A 237 6.29 -2.58 -8.46
N THR A 238 6.84 -1.42 -8.16
CA THR A 238 8.01 -1.22 -7.28
C THR A 238 7.52 -0.93 -5.87
N ALA A 239 8.01 -1.68 -4.88
CA ALA A 239 7.57 -1.54 -3.50
C ALA A 239 8.68 -1.02 -2.59
N LEU A 240 8.39 0.05 -1.84
CA LEU A 240 9.23 0.55 -0.75
C LEU A 240 8.52 0.34 0.59
N PRO A 241 8.62 -0.86 1.19
CA PRO A 241 8.16 -1.07 2.56
C PRO A 241 9.03 -0.27 3.54
N ILE A 242 8.40 0.37 4.52
CA ILE A 242 9.07 0.99 5.66
C ILE A 242 8.92 0.07 6.87
N ILE A 243 10.01 -0.12 7.60
CA ILE A 243 10.04 -0.79 8.91
C ILE A 243 10.73 0.13 9.92
N GLU A 244 10.10 0.25 11.09
CA GLU A 244 10.68 0.79 12.33
C GLU A 244 11.05 -0.35 13.28
#